data_AF-A0A0M2PKP8-F1
#
_entry.id   AF-A0A0M2PKP8-F1
#
_cell.length_a   1.000
_cell.length_b   1.000
_cell.length_c   1.000
_cell.angle_alpha   90.00
_cell.angle_beta   90.00
_cell.angle_gamma   90.00
#
_symmetry.space_group_name_H-M   'P 1'
#
loop_
_entity.id
_entity.type
_entity.pdbx_description
1 polymer ?
#
loop_
_entity_poly.entity_id
_entity_poly.type
_entity_poly.pdbx_seq_one_letter_code
_entity_poly.pdbx_strand_id
1 'polypeptide(L)' 'MFYVVLDLGCAECGESSNILGIFTTLEAAKSAQEEYIEKNRLDEYSDHEFFIYKIDQLNKIYHNSFEHLAE' A
#
# COMPACT_ATOMS: atom_id res chain seq x y z
N MET A 1 15.72 1.34 -5.36
CA MET A 1 14.36 1.89 -5.20
C MET A 1 13.44 0.73 -4.87
N PHE A 2 12.61 0.88 -3.85
CA PHE A 2 11.61 -0.09 -3.44
C PHE A 2 10.24 0.57 -3.39
N TYR A 3 9.19 -0.23 -3.50
CA TYR A 3 7.81 0.18 -3.50
C TYR A 3 7.10 -0.51 -2.35
N VAL A 4 6.66 0.25 -1.35
CA VAL A 4 5.94 -0.26 -0.18
C VAL A 4 4.45 -0.09 -0.45
N VAL A 5 3.72 -1.20 -0.45
CA VAL A 5 2.26 -1.20 -0.62
C VAL A 5 1.62 -1.22 0.76
N LEU A 6 0.76 -0.24 1.01
CA LEU A 6 0.05 -0.01 2.26
C LEU A 6 -1.46 -0.09 2.02
N ASP A 7 -2.13 -0.79 2.93
CA ASP A 7 -3.58 -0.81 3.11
C ASP A 7 -3.85 -0.05 4.41
N LEU A 8 -4.41 1.15 4.30
CA LEU A 8 -4.90 1.88 5.44
C LEU A 8 -6.30 1.34 5.76
N GLY A 9 -6.33 0.39 6.69
CA GLY A 9 -7.57 -0.25 7.15
C GLY A 9 -8.60 0.72 7.70
N CYS A 10 -9.86 0.30 7.74
CA CYS A 10 -10.98 1.13 8.13
C CYS A 10 -11.16 1.19 9.66
N ALA A 11 -11.16 2.42 10.19
CA ALA A 11 -11.37 2.69 11.62
C ALA A 11 -12.78 2.35 12.09
N GLU A 12 -13.77 2.35 11.20
CA GLU A 12 -15.17 2.08 11.55
C GLU A 12 -15.47 0.57 11.69
N CYS A 13 -14.89 -0.27 10.82
CA CYS A 13 -15.02 -1.73 10.91
C CYS A 13 -13.98 -2.38 11.84
N GLY A 14 -12.97 -1.61 12.28
CA GLY A 14 -11.90 -2.06 13.18
C GLY A 14 -10.80 -2.87 12.49
N GLU A 15 -10.73 -2.80 11.16
CA GLU A 15 -9.67 -3.44 10.41
C GLU A 15 -8.34 -2.68 10.55
N SER A 16 -7.28 -3.42 10.84
CA SER A 16 -5.95 -2.84 11.05
C SER A 16 -5.31 -2.48 9.72
N SER A 17 -4.50 -1.43 9.72
CA SER A 17 -3.66 -1.09 8.56
C SER A 17 -2.55 -2.13 8.37
N ASN A 18 -2.25 -2.46 7.11
CA ASN A 18 -1.31 -3.51 6.75
C ASN A 18 -0.26 -3.02 5.74
N ILE A 19 0.95 -3.57 5.87
CA ILE A 19 1.93 -3.53 4.79
C ILE A 19 1.73 -4.79 3.96
N LEU A 20 1.20 -4.62 2.75
CA LEU A 20 0.91 -5.72 1.82
C LEU A 20 2.19 -6.35 1.29
N GLY A 21 3.22 -5.52 1.10
CA GLY A 21 4.53 -5.99 0.70
C GLY A 21 5.50 -4.87 0.36
N ILE A 22 6.75 -5.26 0.14
CA ILE A 22 7.82 -4.39 -0.35
C ILE A 22 8.36 -5.00 -1.63
N PHE A 23 8.26 -4.26 -2.72
CA PHE A 23 8.58 -4.72 -4.06
C PHE A 23 9.75 -3.96 -4.66
N THR A 24 10.44 -4.56 -5.62
CA THR A 24 11.56 -3.94 -6.34
C THR A 24 11.12 -3.26 -7.65
N THR A 25 9.89 -3.51 -8.11
CA THR A 25 9.29 -2.88 -9.29
C THR A 25 7.89 -2.33 -8.96
N LEU A 26 7.48 -1.29 -9.69
CA LEU A 26 6.17 -0.68 -9.49
C LEU A 26 5.05 -1.58 -10.01
N GLU A 27 5.29 -2.30 -11.11
CA GLU A 27 4.33 -3.22 -11.70
C GLU A 27 3.97 -4.34 -10.71
N ALA A 28 4.97 -4.93 -10.03
CA ALA A 28 4.72 -5.95 -9.04
C ALA A 28 3.95 -5.41 -7.83
N ALA A 29 4.22 -4.17 -7.43
CA ALA A 29 3.49 -3.50 -6.37
C ALA A 29 2.01 -3.26 -6.73
N LYS A 30 1.75 -2.75 -7.94
CA LYS A 30 0.38 -2.54 -8.45
C LYS A 30 -0.38 -3.85 -8.59
N SER A 31 0.22 -4.88 -9.17
CA SER A 31 -0.44 -6.19 -9.29
C SER A 31 -0.76 -6.82 -7.94
N ALA A 32 0.13 -6.69 -6.95
CA ALA A 32 -0.14 -7.21 -5.60
C ALA A 32 -1.25 -6.45 -4.87
N GLN A 33 -1.32 -5.13 -5.06
CA GLN A 33 -2.43 -4.30 -4.56
C GLN A 33 -3.77 -4.74 -5.18
N GLU A 34 -3.84 -4.88 -6.50
CA GLU A 34 -5.04 -5.32 -7.22
C GLU A 34 -5.48 -6.72 -6.77
N GLU A 35 -4.55 -7.66 -6.68
CA GLU A 35 -4.82 -9.03 -6.21
C GLU A 35 -5.38 -9.05 -4.78
N TYR A 36 -4.84 -8.20 -3.90
CA TYR A 36 -5.31 -8.08 -2.52
C TYR A 36 -6.72 -7.49 -2.45
N ILE A 37 -6.99 -6.43 -3.21
CA ILE A 37 -8.31 -5.81 -3.30
C ILE A 37 -9.35 -6.82 -3.78
N GLU A 38 -9.06 -7.54 -4.87
CA GLU A 38 -9.99 -8.51 -5.45
C GLU A 38 -10.28 -9.66 -4.47
N LYS A 39 -9.25 -10.24 -3.86
CA LYS A 39 -9.39 -11.38 -2.94
C LYS A 39 -10.18 -11.04 -1.69
N ASN A 40 -10.01 -9.83 -1.16
CA ASN A 40 -10.67 -9.39 0.08
C ASN A 40 -11.96 -8.61 -0.18
N ARG A 41 -12.33 -8.37 -1.45
CA ARG A 41 -13.52 -7.60 -1.84
C ARG A 41 -13.50 -6.18 -1.27
N LEU A 42 -12.33 -5.56 -1.27
CA LEU A 42 -12.13 -4.19 -0.79
C LEU A 42 -12.34 -3.20 -1.95
N ASP A 43 -13.55 -3.26 -2.54
CA ASP A 43 -13.93 -2.44 -3.68
C ASP A 43 -14.22 -0.98 -3.29
N GLU A 44 -14.79 -0.20 -4.22
CA GLU A 44 -15.09 1.24 -4.06
C GLU A 44 -16.05 1.57 -2.90
N TYR A 45 -16.71 0.56 -2.33
CA TYR A 45 -17.58 0.71 -1.17
C TYR A 45 -16.87 0.39 0.15
N SER A 46 -15.59 -0.02 0.10
CA SER A 46 -14.77 -0.18 1.29
C SER A 46 -14.11 1.15 1.66
N ASP A 47 -14.06 1.46 2.95
CA ASP A 47 -13.35 2.65 3.46
C ASP A 47 -11.83 2.43 3.55
N HIS A 48 -11.29 1.48 2.79
CA HIS A 48 -9.86 1.20 2.75
C HIS A 48 -9.18 2.13 1.76
N GLU A 49 -8.07 2.74 2.20
CA GLU A 49 -7.22 3.53 1.30
C GLU A 49 -5.93 2.80 1.02
N PHE A 50 -5.59 2.68 -0.26
CA PHE A 50 -4.37 1.99 -0.68
C PHE A 50 -3.32 2.97 -1.19
N PHE A 51 -2.08 2.79 -0.71
CA PHE A 51 -0.96 3.64 -1.08
C PHE A 51 0.24 2.82 -1.52
N ILE A 52 0.96 3.31 -2.53
CA ILE A 52 2.26 2.76 -2.94
C ILE A 52 3.32 3.85 -2.74
N TYR A 53 4.19 3.68 -1.76
CA TYR A 53 5.27 4.62 -1.46
C TYR A 53 6.60 4.18 -2.06
N LYS A 54 7.33 5.13 -2.64
CA LYS A 54 8.72 4.94 -3.09
C LYS A 54 9.69 5.16 -1.93
N ILE A 55 10.60 4.21 -1.70
CA ILE A 55 11.70 4.35 -0.73
C ILE A 55 13.05 3.98 -1.37
N ASP A 56 14.13 4.65 -0.95
CA ASP A 56 15.46 4.44 -1.52
C ASP A 56 16.21 3.26 -0.88
N GLN A 57 15.98 3.02 0.41
CA GLN A 57 16.70 2.02 1.22
C GLN A 57 15.77 1.21 2.16
N LEU A 58 16.11 -0.04 2.43
CA LEU A 58 15.45 -0.82 3.50
C LEU A 58 16.02 -0.48 4.89
N ASN A 59 15.26 -0.79 5.94
CA ASN A 59 15.67 -0.64 7.35
C ASN A 59 16.04 0.80 7.76
N LYS A 60 15.32 1.77 7.19
CA LYS A 60 15.45 3.20 7.50
C LYS A 60 14.09 3.75 7.91
N ILE A 61 14.08 4.70 8.84
CA ILE A 61 12.86 5.41 9.22
C ILE A 61 12.60 6.49 8.17
N TYR A 62 11.40 6.46 7.59
CA TYR A 62 10.94 7.43 6.61
C TYR A 62 9.90 8.36 7.21
N HIS A 63 9.97 9.63 6.87
CA HIS A 63 8.91 10.61 7.08
C HIS A 63 8.49 11.14 5.71
N ASN A 64 7.80 10.28 4.96
CA ASN A 64 7.41 10.55 3.58
C ASN A 64 6.05 11.24 3.56
N SER A 65 5.95 12.31 2.78
CA SER A 65 4.68 12.94 2.41
C SER A 65 4.08 12.27 1.17
N PHE A 66 2.89 12.71 0.76
CA PHE A 66 2.23 12.28 -0.47
C PHE A 66 3.07 12.45 -1.75
N GLU A 67 4.11 13.28 -1.73
CA GLU A 67 5.05 13.48 -2.85
C GLU A 67 5.86 12.21 -3.20
N HIS A 68 5.89 11.24 -2.29
CA HIS A 68 6.60 9.97 -2.47
C HIS A 68 5.69 8.85 -2.99
N LEU A 69 4.44 9.17 -3.32
CA LEU A 69 3.53 8.22 -3.93
C LEU A 69 4.01 7.84 -5.33
N ALA A 70 3.82 6.56 -5.66
CA ALA A 70 3.97 6.09 -7.02
C ALA A 70 2.68 6.36 -7.80
N GLU A 71 2.80 7.15 -8.87
CA GLU A 71 1.77 7.32 -9.91
C GLU A 71 1.52 6.03 -10.69
#